data_AF-A0A3N7FX99-F1
#
_entry.id   AF-A0A3N7FX99-F1
#
_cell.length_a   1.000
_cell.length_b   1.000
_cell.length_c   1.000
_cell.angle_alpha   90.00
_cell.angle_beta   90.00
_cell.angle_gamma   90.00
#
_symmetry.space_group_name_H-M   'P 1'
#
loop_
_entity.id
_entity.type
_entity.pdbx_description
1 polymer ?
#
loop_
_entity_poly.entity_id
_entity_poly.type
_entity_poly.pdbx_seq_one_letter_code
_entity_poly.pdbx_strand_id
1 'polypeptide(L)'
;MVLIHHAVEFYNNKSKGAKFKLVEIISARSFFSMGVWEHINFTASEDDKSLKLFFAELSHGEAHWGTNHNTEAEKITACCLLEEGSTKDYCGFCPHEDKVYHPLQGFTAGIRW
;
A
#
# COMPACT_ATOMS: atom_id res chain seq x y z
N MET A 1 -6.05 2.04 10.54
CA MET A 1 -6.61 3.24 9.87
C MET A 1 -5.65 4.42 9.80
N VAL A 2 -4.81 4.72 10.80
CA VAL A 2 -3.89 5.89 10.75
C VAL A 2 -2.87 5.82 9.59
N LEU A 3 -2.35 4.64 9.28
CA LEU A 3 -1.29 4.49 8.27
C LEU A 3 -1.73 4.73 6.82
N ILE A 4 -3.00 4.48 6.49
CA ILE A 4 -3.46 4.73 5.11
C ILE A 4 -3.54 6.23 4.83
N HIS A 5 -3.85 7.06 5.84
CA HIS A 5 -3.73 8.51 5.71
C HIS A 5 -2.28 8.93 5.42
N HIS A 6 -1.30 8.32 6.12
CA HIS A 6 0.11 8.55 5.81
C HIS A 6 0.51 8.09 4.41
N ALA A 7 -0.12 7.05 3.85
CA ALA A 7 0.11 6.64 2.47
C ALA A 7 -0.37 7.71 1.46
N VAL A 8 -1.54 8.30 1.70
CA VAL A 8 -2.04 9.42 0.88
C VAL A 8 -1.12 10.63 0.98
N GLU A 9 -0.67 10.98 2.19
CA GLU A 9 0.28 12.07 2.40
C GLU A 9 1.63 11.79 1.71
N PHE A 10 2.13 10.56 1.81
CA PHE A 10 3.35 10.13 1.14
C PHE A 10 3.25 10.31 -0.38
N TYR A 11 2.11 9.95 -0.98
CA TYR A 11 1.86 10.18 -2.41
C TYR A 11 1.79 11.67 -2.74
N ASN A 12 1.02 12.45 -1.99
CA ASN A 12 0.87 13.89 -2.20
C ASN A 12 2.22 14.63 -2.10
N ASN A 13 3.09 14.23 -1.17
CA ASN A 13 4.41 14.83 -0.99
C ASN A 13 5.36 14.52 -2.17
N LYS A 14 5.23 13.35 -2.80
CA LYS A 14 6.04 12.96 -3.96
C LYS A 14 5.50 13.52 -5.28
N SER A 15 4.20 13.79 -5.37
CA SER A 15 3.53 14.21 -6.59
C SER A 15 3.28 15.71 -6.57
N LYS A 16 4.03 16.48 -7.39
CA LYS A 16 3.95 17.96 -7.39
C LYS A 16 2.51 18.45 -7.61
N GLY A 17 1.93 19.05 -6.56
CA GLY A 17 0.62 19.70 -6.60
C GLY A 17 -0.57 18.81 -6.26
N ALA A 18 -0.38 17.51 -6.01
CA ALA A 18 -1.45 16.59 -5.66
C ALA A 18 -1.99 16.85 -4.25
N LYS A 19 -3.32 16.80 -4.09
CA LYS A 19 -4.03 17.05 -2.82
C LYS A 19 -5.11 16.02 -2.55
N PHE A 20 -4.77 14.74 -2.72
CA PHE A 20 -5.71 13.66 -2.48
C PHE A 20 -6.08 13.55 -1.00
N LYS A 21 -7.32 13.18 -0.74
CA LYS A 21 -7.86 12.80 0.56
C LYS A 21 -8.42 11.39 0.47
N LEU A 22 -8.12 10.57 1.47
CA LEU A 22 -8.68 9.22 1.58
C LEU A 22 -10.20 9.26 1.57
N VAL A 23 -10.82 8.40 0.78
CA VAL A 23 -12.27 8.17 0.77
C VAL A 23 -12.59 6.84 1.41
N GLU A 24 -12.08 5.72 0.88
CA GLU A 24 -12.42 4.38 1.36
C GLU A 24 -11.28 3.36 1.14
N ILE A 25 -11.17 2.37 2.02
CA ILE A 25 -10.32 1.18 1.81
C ILE A 25 -11.15 0.12 1.07
N ILE A 26 -10.66 -0.33 -0.09
CA ILE A 26 -11.39 -1.27 -0.97
C ILE A 26 -11.00 -2.72 -0.70
N SER A 27 -9.71 -2.97 -0.51
CA SER A 27 -9.19 -4.31 -0.23
C SER A 27 -7.87 -4.19 0.50
N ALA A 28 -7.58 -5.16 1.34
CA ALA A 28 -6.32 -5.25 2.06
C ALA A 28 -5.93 -6.73 2.20
N ARG A 29 -4.63 -7.00 2.09
CA ARG A 29 -4.08 -8.34 2.31
C ARG A 29 -2.78 -8.23 3.08
N SER A 30 -2.75 -8.86 4.25
CA SER A 30 -1.53 -9.04 5.01
C SER A 30 -0.82 -10.34 4.62
N PHE A 31 0.51 -10.33 4.65
CA PHE A 31 1.34 -11.51 4.41
C PHE A 31 2.63 -11.44 5.21
N PHE A 32 3.26 -12.61 5.38
CA PHE A 32 4.51 -12.75 6.15
C PHE A 32 5.67 -13.07 5.20
N SER A 33 6.67 -12.21 5.17
CA SER A 33 7.91 -12.42 4.41
C SER A 33 9.03 -11.61 5.05
N MET A 34 9.85 -12.25 5.88
CA MET A 34 10.88 -11.58 6.70
C MET A 34 10.33 -10.40 7.53
N GLY A 35 9.06 -10.47 7.94
CA GLY A 35 8.32 -9.38 8.57
C GLY A 35 6.82 -9.48 8.27
N VAL A 36 6.04 -8.58 8.86
CA VAL A 36 4.60 -8.46 8.57
C VAL A 36 4.40 -7.33 7.55
N TRP A 37 3.70 -7.64 6.48
CA TRP A 37 3.45 -6.73 5.37
C TRP A 37 1.97 -6.65 5.06
N GLU A 38 1.56 -5.54 4.46
CA GLU A 38 0.18 -5.33 4.02
C GLU A 38 0.15 -4.64 2.65
N HIS A 39 -0.62 -5.19 1.73
CA HIS A 39 -1.01 -4.54 0.48
C HIS A 39 -2.41 -4.02 0.61
N ILE A 40 -2.63 -2.76 0.25
CA ILE A 40 -3.93 -2.10 0.37
C ILE A 40 -4.30 -1.44 -0.95
N ASN A 41 -5.54 -1.64 -1.39
CA ASN A 41 -6.18 -0.70 -2.30
C ASN A 41 -7.14 0.22 -1.57
N PHE A 42 -7.13 1.48 -1.96
CA PHE A 42 -8.02 2.49 -1.41
C PHE A 42 -8.38 3.51 -2.48
N THR A 43 -9.51 4.18 -2.30
CA THR A 43 -9.90 5.32 -3.13
C THR A 43 -9.52 6.62 -2.44
N ALA A 44 -9.08 7.59 -3.23
CA ALA A 44 -8.86 8.95 -2.77
C ALA A 44 -9.32 9.95 -3.84
N SER A 45 -9.62 11.18 -3.42
CA SER A 45 -10.13 12.25 -4.28
C SER A 45 -9.48 13.60 -3.93
N GLU A 46 -9.29 14.48 -4.91
CA GLU A 46 -8.77 15.84 -4.68
C GLU A 46 -9.87 16.88 -4.41
N ASP A 47 -11.06 16.67 -4.97
CA ASP A 47 -12.12 17.69 -5.03
C ASP A 47 -13.54 17.08 -5.01
N ASP A 48 -13.70 15.90 -4.40
CA ASP A 48 -14.94 15.11 -4.30
C ASP A 48 -15.57 14.69 -5.65
N LYS A 49 -14.95 15.05 -6.78
CA LYS A 49 -15.51 14.79 -8.13
C LYS A 49 -14.83 13.65 -8.87
N SER A 50 -13.59 13.31 -8.53
CA SER A 50 -12.86 12.22 -9.20
C SER A 50 -12.26 11.24 -8.21
N LEU A 51 -12.96 10.13 -7.98
CA LEU A 51 -12.42 9.00 -7.24
C LEU A 51 -11.33 8.33 -8.06
N LYS A 52 -10.17 8.15 -7.44
CA LYS A 52 -9.00 7.49 -8.00
C LYS A 52 -8.63 6.31 -7.12
N LEU A 53 -8.30 5.17 -7.74
CA LEU A 53 -7.88 3.96 -7.03
C LEU A 53 -6.36 3.96 -6.87
N PHE A 54 -5.91 3.67 -5.66
CA PHE A 54 -4.51 3.64 -5.29
C PHE A 54 -4.12 2.25 -4.79
N PHE A 55 -2.83 1.99 -4.84
CA PHE A 55 -2.17 0.88 -4.18
C PHE A 55 -1.16 1.42 -3.17
N ALA A 56 -1.08 0.79 -2.00
CA ALA A 56 -0.01 1.00 -1.04
C ALA A 56 0.54 -0.33 -0.51
N GLU A 57 1.85 -0.35 -0.25
CA GLU A 57 2.52 -1.41 0.50
C GLU A 57 3.03 -0.86 1.83
N LEU A 58 2.65 -1.52 2.91
CA LEU A 58 3.09 -1.23 4.27
C LEU A 58 3.95 -2.36 4.80
N SER A 59 4.98 -2.00 5.57
CA SER A 59 5.73 -2.92 6.40
C SER A 59 5.46 -2.58 7.86
N HIS A 60 5.03 -3.55 8.65
CA HIS A 60 4.85 -3.41 10.10
C HIS A 60 6.11 -3.82 10.88
N GLY A 61 7.24 -4.03 10.20
CA GLY A 61 8.52 -4.44 10.80
C GLY A 61 8.70 -5.95 10.94
N GLU A 62 9.83 -6.35 11.54
CA GLU A 62 10.21 -7.75 11.73
C GLU A 62 9.39 -8.43 12.82
N ALA A 63 8.76 -9.56 12.47
CA ALA A 63 8.22 -10.49 13.44
C ALA A 63 9.37 -11.34 14.02
N HIS A 64 10.25 -10.75 14.81
CA HIS A 64 11.27 -11.53 15.51
C HIS A 64 10.64 -12.31 16.65
N TRP A 65 10.62 -13.63 16.53
CA TRP A 65 10.34 -14.52 17.65
C TRP A 65 11.51 -14.45 18.64
N GLY A 66 11.36 -13.66 19.71
CA GLY A 66 12.20 -13.80 20.92
C GLY A 66 13.19 -12.68 21.24
N THR A 67 13.13 -11.50 20.61
CA THR A 67 13.96 -10.35 21.02
C THR A 67 13.11 -9.09 21.23
N ASN A 68 13.50 -8.29 22.22
CA ASN A 68 12.81 -7.08 22.69
C ASN A 68 12.13 -6.26 21.58
N HIS A 69 10.85 -5.92 21.82
CA HIS A 69 9.86 -5.27 20.95
C HIS A 69 10.20 -3.84 20.46
N ASN A 70 11.38 -3.60 19.89
CA ASN A 70 11.69 -2.33 19.25
C ASN A 70 12.83 -2.55 18.26
N THR A 71 12.61 -2.31 16.96
CA THR A 71 13.67 -1.74 16.11
C THR A 71 13.22 -1.23 14.75
N GLU A 72 12.11 -1.68 14.16
CA GLU A 72 11.61 -1.09 12.91
C GLU A 72 10.21 -0.49 13.10
N ALA A 73 10.10 0.82 12.88
CA ALA A 73 8.83 1.52 12.87
C ALA A 73 8.02 1.11 11.62
N GLU A 74 6.70 1.07 11.75
CA GLU A 74 5.80 0.86 10.61
C GLU A 74 6.09 1.88 9.51
N LYS A 75 6.20 1.41 8.26
CA LYS A 75 6.58 2.27 7.13
C LYS A 75 5.72 2.02 5.90
N ILE A 76 5.40 3.11 5.19
CA ILE A 76 4.89 3.06 3.83
C ILE A 76 6.10 2.88 2.90
N THR A 77 6.15 1.75 2.21
CA THR A 77 7.27 1.41 1.32
C THR A 77 6.94 1.76 -0.13
N ALA A 78 5.67 1.66 -0.52
CA ALA A 78 5.17 2.11 -1.80
C ALA A 78 3.77 2.72 -1.65
N CYS A 79 3.48 3.74 -2.45
CA CYS A 79 2.12 4.24 -2.67
C CYS A 79 2.04 4.86 -4.06
N CYS A 80 1.10 4.41 -4.89
CA CYS A 80 0.94 4.88 -6.26
C CYS A 80 -0.52 4.85 -6.70
N LEU A 81 -0.84 5.72 -7.68
CA LEU A 81 -2.09 5.66 -8.41
C LEU A 81 -2.11 4.41 -9.29
N LEU A 82 -3.23 3.68 -9.31
CA LEU A 82 -3.40 2.56 -10.22
C LEU A 82 -3.88 3.04 -11.58
N GLU A 83 -3.19 2.59 -12.63
CA GLU A 83 -3.52 2.87 -14.01
C GLU A 83 -4.58 1.90 -14.53
N GLU A 84 -5.26 2.29 -15.61
CA GLU A 84 -6.16 1.39 -16.33
C GLU A 84 -5.40 0.14 -16.79
N GLY A 85 -5.97 -1.04 -16.54
CA GLY A 85 -5.33 -2.32 -16.82
C GLY A 85 -4.56 -2.92 -15.63
N SER A 86 -4.42 -2.22 -14.50
CA SER A 86 -3.92 -2.81 -13.25
C SER A 86 -4.72 -4.08 -12.89
N THR A 87 -4.03 -5.16 -12.50
CA THR A 87 -4.64 -6.48 -12.30
C THR A 87 -4.39 -7.03 -10.90
N LYS A 88 -5.07 -8.14 -10.56
CA LYS A 88 -4.94 -8.85 -9.29
C LYS A 88 -3.92 -9.99 -9.33
N ASP A 89 -3.28 -10.22 -10.47
CA ASP A 89 -2.71 -11.53 -10.78
C ASP A 89 -1.20 -11.62 -10.57
N TYR A 90 -0.52 -10.50 -10.29
CA TYR A 90 0.93 -10.42 -10.40
C TYR A 90 1.70 -10.47 -9.07
N CYS A 91 1.03 -10.73 -7.94
CA CYS A 91 1.70 -10.80 -6.63
C CYS A 91 1.69 -12.22 -6.06
N GLY A 92 2.87 -12.81 -5.87
CA GLY A 92 3.00 -14.14 -5.24
C GLY A 92 2.51 -14.22 -3.79
N PHE A 93 2.25 -13.07 -3.15
CA PHE A 93 1.72 -12.98 -1.78
C PHE A 93 0.22 -12.64 -1.71
N CYS A 94 -0.40 -12.29 -2.84
CA CYS A 94 -1.83 -12.02 -2.94
C CYS A 94 -2.46 -13.06 -3.86
N PRO A 95 -3.05 -14.15 -3.34
CA PRO A 95 -3.84 -15.05 -4.17
C PRO A 95 -4.97 -14.29 -4.87
N HIS A 96 -5.36 -14.77 -6.05
CA HIS A 96 -6.36 -14.13 -6.94
C HIS A 96 -7.69 -13.78 -6.23
N GLU A 97 -8.06 -14.54 -5.20
CA GLU A 97 -9.28 -14.37 -4.42
C GLU A 97 -9.29 -13.12 -3.52
N ASP A 98 -8.11 -12.59 -3.15
CA ASP A 98 -7.99 -11.46 -2.22
C ASP A 98 -8.32 -10.11 -2.86
N LYS A 99 -8.48 -10.08 -4.19
CA LYS A 99 -8.94 -8.91 -4.96
C LYS A 99 -8.12 -7.63 -4.75
N VAL A 100 -6.83 -7.75 -4.42
CA VAL A 100 -5.92 -6.61 -4.37
C VAL A 100 -5.31 -6.41 -5.75
N TYR A 101 -5.54 -5.24 -6.35
CA TYR A 101 -4.94 -4.78 -7.58
C TYR A 101 -3.52 -4.25 -7.33
N HIS A 102 -2.59 -4.61 -8.20
CA HIS A 102 -1.20 -4.17 -8.17
C HIS A 102 -0.88 -3.27 -9.36
N PRO A 103 0.08 -2.32 -9.22
CA PRO A 103 0.55 -1.53 -10.35
C PRO A 103 1.20 -2.42 -11.42
N LEU A 104 1.06 -2.03 -12.68
CA LEU A 104 1.55 -2.80 -13.83
C LEU A 104 3.08 -2.97 -13.86
N GLN A 105 3.82 -2.00 -13.32
CA GLN A 105 5.27 -1.95 -13.37
C GLN A 105 5.88 -1.22 -12.17
N GLY A 106 7.17 -1.43 -11.93
CA GLY A 106 7.94 -0.68 -10.92
C GLY A 106 7.65 -1.06 -9.47
N PHE A 107 6.94 -2.17 -9.25
CA PHE A 107 6.63 -2.69 -7.91
C PHE A 107 7.18 -4.11 -7.75
N THR A 108 7.76 -4.39 -6.59
CA THR A 108 8.13 -5.74 -6.18
C THR A 108 7.89 -5.86 -4.69
N ALA A 109 7.01 -6.79 -4.32
CA ALA A 109 6.50 -6.90 -2.97
C ALA A 109 7.58 -7.31 -1.96
N GLY A 110 7.54 -6.69 -0.78
CA GLY A 110 8.38 -7.09 0.35
C GLY A 110 9.88 -6.80 0.18
N ILE A 111 10.27 -5.95 -0.78
CA ILE A 111 11.67 -5.53 -0.94
C ILE A 111 11.96 -4.38 0.03
N ARG A 112 12.98 -4.57 0.88
CA ARG A 112 13.61 -3.49 1.63
C ARG A 112 14.63 -2.80 0.72
N TRP A 113 14.41 -1.51 0.45
CA TRP A 113 15.40 -0.62 -0.16
C TRP A 113 16.35 -0.07 0.90
#